data_AF-A0A954Q049-F1
#
_entry.id   AF-A0A954Q049-F1
#
_cell.length_a   1.000
_cell.length_b   1.000
_cell.length_c   1.000
_cell.angle_alpha   90.00
_cell.angle_beta   90.00
_cell.angle_gamma   90.00
#
_symmetry.space_group_name_H-M   'P 1'
#
loop_
_entity.id
_entity.type
_entity.pdbx_description
1 polymer ?
#
loop_
_entity_poly.entity_id
_entity_poly.type
_entity_poly.pdbx_seq_one_letter_code
_entity_poly.pdbx_strand_id
1 'polypeptide(L)'
;MNSDPLPRSTSRELNFENGSAIGISNRWENGQYCSIITRRGIVGCGIYDMVTPAEFGQAIAIAKGTPSNPLVEPEDLFDAKIVDATPQAKALGIEIGMTGREAVEKMLRN
;
A
#
# COMPACT_ATOMS: atom_id res chain seq x y z
N MET A 1 -20.44 7.20 18.35
CA MET A 1 -19.96 6.83 17.01
C MET A 1 -19.68 8.13 16.27
N ASN A 2 -18.41 8.55 16.17
CA ASN A 2 -18.06 9.62 15.25
C ASN A 2 -18.12 9.02 13.85
N SER A 3 -19.25 9.17 13.17
CA SER A 3 -19.30 8.95 11.72
C SER A 3 -18.63 10.16 11.08
N ASP A 4 -17.33 10.07 10.85
CA ASP A 4 -16.63 11.04 10.01
C ASP A 4 -17.41 11.23 8.70
N PRO A 5 -17.53 12.45 8.17
CA PRO A 5 -18.26 12.70 6.94
C PRO A 5 -17.64 11.90 5.78
N LEU A 6 -18.49 11.20 5.03
CA LEU A 6 -18.12 10.47 3.81
C LEU A 6 -18.63 11.23 2.57
N PRO A 7 -17.92 11.19 1.42
CA PRO A 7 -16.63 10.53 1.24
C PRO A 7 -15.49 11.26 1.96
N ARG A 8 -14.47 10.50 2.36
CA ARG A 8 -13.28 11.06 3.00
C ARG A 8 -12.03 10.68 2.20
N SER A 9 -11.16 11.66 2.00
CA SER A 9 -9.86 11.48 1.36
C SER A 9 -8.80 12.18 2.20
N THR A 10 -7.71 11.50 2.49
CA THR A 10 -6.55 12.10 3.15
C THR A 10 -5.27 11.68 2.43
N SER A 11 -4.32 12.60 2.36
CA SER A 11 -2.95 12.33 1.91
C SER A 11 -1.97 12.97 2.88
N ARG A 12 -0.86 12.31 3.15
CA ARG A 12 0.20 12.82 4.02
C ARG A 12 1.55 12.23 3.66
N GLU A 13 2.61 12.97 3.94
CA GLU A 13 3.97 12.47 3.81
C GLU A 13 4.26 11.48 4.95
N LEU A 14 4.96 10.40 4.60
CA LEU A 14 5.41 9.36 5.50
C LEU A 14 6.93 9.24 5.38
N ASN A 15 7.61 9.19 6.52
CA ASN A 15 9.06 9.10 6.59
C ASN A 15 9.53 7.64 6.76
N PHE A 16 10.57 7.29 6.01
CA PHE A 16 11.22 5.99 5.96
C PHE A 16 12.73 6.18 6.04
N GLU A 17 13.48 5.10 6.25
CA GLU A 17 14.94 5.16 6.32
C GLU A 17 15.55 5.54 4.96
N ASN A 18 14.97 5.01 3.87
CA ASN A 18 15.47 5.26 2.50
C ASN A 18 14.80 6.45 1.79
N GLY A 19 13.99 7.27 2.48
CA GLY A 19 13.37 8.48 1.91
C GLY A 19 11.97 8.78 2.43
N SER A 20 11.18 9.51 1.66
CA SER A 20 9.77 9.77 1.97
C SER A 20 8.82 9.23 0.89
N ALA A 21 7.58 8.98 1.31
CA ALA A 21 6.51 8.46 0.48
C ALA A 21 5.19 9.18 0.80
N ILE A 22 4.21 9.09 -0.09
CA ILE A 22 2.88 9.66 0.12
C ILE A 22 1.92 8.55 0.57
N GLY A 23 1.45 8.64 1.81
CA GLY A 23 0.36 7.82 2.33
C GLY A 23 -0.99 8.39 1.89
N ILE A 24 -1.90 7.53 1.43
CA ILE A 24 -3.26 7.88 1.03
C ILE A 24 -4.25 6.97 1.77
N SER A 25 -5.38 7.55 2.17
CA SER A 25 -6.53 6.85 2.72
C SER A 25 -7.82 7.46 2.16
N ASN A 26 -8.66 6.60 1.59
CA ASN A 26 -9.97 6.94 1.02
C ASN A 26 -11.05 6.07 1.65
N ARG A 27 -12.20 6.67 1.96
CA ARG A 27 -13.35 5.99 2.56
C ARG A 27 -14.65 6.44 1.89
N TRP A 28 -15.55 5.49 1.67
CA TRP A 28 -16.90 5.69 1.15
C TRP A 28 -17.86 4.70 1.81
N GLU A 29 -19.14 4.77 1.46
CA GLU A 29 -20.12 3.82 1.99
C GLU A 29 -19.75 2.38 1.60
N ASN A 30 -19.58 1.52 2.61
CA ASN A 30 -19.18 0.12 2.44
C ASN A 30 -17.80 -0.11 1.80
N GLY A 31 -16.91 0.88 1.81
CA GLY A 31 -15.57 0.65 1.29
C GLY A 31 -14.51 1.63 1.74
N GLN A 32 -13.28 1.14 1.63
CA GLN A 32 -12.09 1.86 2.02
C GLN A 32 -10.90 1.36 1.22
N TYR A 33 -9.91 2.23 1.10
CA TYR A 33 -8.68 1.94 0.41
C TYR A 33 -7.55 2.76 1.03
N CYS A 34 -6.39 2.14 1.22
CA CYS A 34 -5.18 2.81 1.65
C CYS A 34 -3.97 2.33 0.85
N SER A 35 -2.99 3.22 0.71
CA SER A 35 -1.75 2.95 -0.03
C SER A 35 -0.61 3.83 0.44
N ILE A 36 0.62 3.37 0.21
CA ILE A 36 1.84 4.16 0.32
C ILE A 36 2.46 4.22 -1.08
N ILE A 37 2.53 5.43 -1.64
CA ILE A 37 3.07 5.70 -2.97
C ILE A 37 4.51 6.19 -2.84
N THR A 38 5.42 5.50 -3.52
CA THR A 38 6.84 5.85 -3.61
C THR A 38 7.20 6.32 -5.02
N ARG A 39 8.44 6.72 -5.25
CA ARG A 39 8.95 7.03 -6.59
C ARG A 39 8.90 5.83 -7.56
N ARG A 40 9.05 4.59 -7.06
CA ARG A 40 9.22 3.40 -7.92
C ARG A 40 7.98 2.52 -8.00
N GLY A 41 7.00 2.72 -7.13
CA GLY A 41 5.84 1.84 -7.05
C GLY A 41 4.92 2.14 -5.87
N ILE A 42 3.97 1.24 -5.65
CA ILE A 42 2.93 1.37 -4.62
C ILE A 42 2.91 0.13 -3.72
N VAL A 43 2.82 0.35 -2.42
CA VAL A 43 2.40 -0.67 -1.44
C VAL A 43 0.95 -0.38 -1.08
N GLY A 44 0.06 -1.33 -1.31
CA GLY A 44 -1.38 -1.11 -1.30
C GLY A 44 -2.18 -2.14 -0.51
N CYS A 45 -3.41 -1.80 -0.12
CA CYS A 45 -4.36 -2.78 0.37
C CYS A 45 -4.92 -3.67 -0.76
N GLY A 46 -5.70 -4.70 -0.42
CA GLY A 46 -6.13 -5.76 -1.35
C GLY A 46 -7.08 -5.39 -2.50
N ILE A 47 -7.37 -4.11 -2.74
CA ILE A 47 -8.38 -3.69 -3.73
C ILE A 47 -7.86 -3.60 -5.18
N TYR A 48 -6.54 -3.57 -5.38
CA TYR A 48 -5.98 -3.47 -6.73
C TYR A 48 -6.12 -4.76 -7.51
N ASP A 49 -6.38 -4.61 -8.80
CA ASP A 49 -6.04 -5.63 -9.79
C ASP A 49 -4.51 -5.73 -9.93
N MET A 50 -3.99 -6.95 -10.01
CA MET A 50 -2.56 -7.22 -10.19
C MET A 50 -2.19 -7.51 -11.63
N VAL A 51 -3.16 -7.81 -12.49
CA VAL A 51 -2.93 -8.12 -13.90
C VAL A 51 -2.56 -6.85 -14.66
N THR A 52 -3.43 -5.84 -14.60
CA THR A 52 -3.24 -4.57 -15.30
C THR A 52 -1.89 -3.90 -14.98
N PRO A 53 -1.52 -3.60 -13.71
CA PRO A 53 -0.24 -2.95 -13.44
C PRO A 53 0.96 -3.79 -13.85
N ALA A 54 0.86 -5.13 -13.84
CA ALA A 54 1.93 -6.00 -14.31
C ALA A 54 2.16 -5.86 -15.82
N GLU A 55 1.11 -5.74 -16.64
CA GLU A 55 1.21 -5.52 -18.09
C GLU A 55 1.94 -4.21 -18.43
N PHE A 56 1.77 -3.18 -17.59
CA PHE A 56 2.45 -1.89 -17.74
C PHE A 56 3.80 -1.81 -17.03
N GLY A 57 4.31 -2.91 -16.48
CA GLY A 57 5.60 -2.95 -15.78
C GLY A 57 5.63 -2.11 -14.50
N GLN A 58 4.49 -1.87 -13.87
CA GLN A 58 4.40 -1.12 -12.62
C GLN A 58 4.76 -2.00 -11.42
N ALA A 59 5.50 -1.43 -10.45
CA ALA A 59 5.81 -2.12 -9.20
C ALA A 59 4.68 -1.93 -8.19
N ILE A 60 3.89 -2.98 -7.95
CA ILE A 60 2.83 -3.00 -6.94
C ILE A 60 3.08 -4.16 -5.98
N ALA A 61 2.96 -3.91 -4.68
CA ALA A 61 2.96 -4.93 -3.64
C ALA A 61 1.69 -4.78 -2.79
N ILE A 62 1.03 -5.89 -2.47
CA ILE A 62 -0.29 -5.91 -1.86
C ILE A 62 -0.25 -6.56 -0.49
N ALA A 63 -0.78 -5.87 0.51
CA ALA A 63 -1.16 -6.45 1.79
C ALA A 63 -2.69 -6.58 1.90
N LYS A 64 -3.18 -7.55 2.67
CA LYS A 64 -4.63 -7.76 2.86
C LYS A 64 -5.01 -7.65 4.34
N GLY A 65 -6.04 -6.86 4.60
CA GLY A 65 -6.76 -6.86 5.87
C GLY A 65 -7.81 -7.96 5.91
N THR A 66 -8.50 -8.04 7.04
CA THR A 66 -9.66 -8.92 7.25
C THR A 66 -10.87 -8.07 7.65
N PRO A 67 -12.11 -8.59 7.57
CA PRO A 67 -13.26 -7.86 8.09
C PRO A 67 -13.14 -7.47 9.57
N SER A 68 -12.44 -8.28 10.39
CA SER A 68 -12.16 -8.00 11.80
C SER A 68 -11.00 -7.02 12.03
N ASN A 69 -10.09 -6.89 11.07
CA ASN A 69 -8.95 -5.98 11.13
C ASN A 69 -8.64 -5.44 9.72
N PRO A 70 -9.41 -4.45 9.26
CA PRO A 70 -9.30 -3.93 7.90
C PRO A 70 -8.14 -2.92 7.82
N LEU A 71 -7.53 -2.78 6.64
CA LEU A 71 -6.48 -1.78 6.39
C LEU A 71 -7.14 -0.48 5.96
N VAL A 72 -7.15 0.54 6.83
CA VAL A 72 -7.90 1.79 6.68
C VAL A 72 -6.95 2.96 6.44
N GLU A 73 -5.88 3.04 7.21
CA GLU A 73 -4.86 4.08 7.14
C GLU A 73 -3.58 3.52 6.49
N PRO A 74 -2.80 4.33 5.76
CA PRO A 74 -1.55 3.87 5.16
C PRO A 74 -0.57 3.30 6.19
N GLU A 75 -0.62 3.78 7.44
CA GLU A 75 0.17 3.24 8.55
C GLU A 75 -0.20 1.79 8.91
N ASP A 76 -1.43 1.33 8.63
CA ASP A 76 -1.83 -0.07 8.83
C ASP A 76 -1.02 -1.02 7.93
N LEU A 77 -0.47 -0.52 6.82
CA LEU A 77 0.39 -1.29 5.93
C LEU A 77 1.77 -1.56 6.53
N PHE A 78 2.22 -0.80 7.55
CA PHE A 78 3.58 -0.91 8.06
C PHE A 78 3.92 -2.31 8.54
N ASP A 79 2.98 -2.96 9.23
CA ASP A 79 3.16 -4.30 9.79
C ASP A 79 2.37 -5.37 9.00
N ALA A 80 1.45 -4.96 8.14
CA ALA A 80 0.68 -5.88 7.31
C ALA A 80 1.60 -6.64 6.33
N LYS A 81 1.32 -7.93 6.16
CA LYS A 81 2.15 -8.81 5.34
C LYS A 81 1.79 -8.69 3.86
N ILE A 82 2.82 -8.56 3.03
CA ILE A 82 2.69 -8.64 1.58
C ILE A 82 2.27 -10.06 1.21
N VAL A 83 1.15 -10.18 0.48
CA VAL A 83 0.58 -11.43 0.01
C VAL A 83 0.63 -11.58 -1.51
N ASP A 84 0.87 -10.49 -2.23
CA ASP A 84 1.11 -10.51 -3.68
C ASP A 84 2.02 -9.36 -4.12
N ALA A 85 2.73 -9.54 -5.24
CA ALA A 85 3.59 -8.52 -5.82
C ALA A 85 3.76 -8.74 -7.33
N THR A 86 3.76 -7.65 -8.09
CA THR A 86 4.01 -7.69 -9.55
C THR A 86 5.44 -8.15 -9.85
N PRO A 87 5.73 -8.64 -11.07
CA PRO A 87 7.10 -9.00 -11.47
C PRO A 87 8.10 -7.85 -11.26
N GLN A 88 7.70 -6.61 -11.58
CA GLN A 88 8.56 -5.44 -11.36
C GLN A 88 8.82 -5.21 -9.87
N ALA A 89 7.82 -5.32 -9.00
CA ALA A 89 8.01 -5.21 -7.55
C ALA A 89 8.97 -6.29 -7.01
N LYS A 90 8.84 -7.53 -7.48
CA LYS A 90 9.76 -8.63 -7.14
C LYS A 90 11.19 -8.35 -7.60
N ALA A 91 11.37 -7.74 -8.78
CA ALA A 91 12.68 -7.31 -9.27
C ALA A 91 13.33 -6.21 -8.38
N LEU A 92 12.53 -5.48 -7.59
CA LEU A 92 13.03 -4.55 -6.57
C LEU A 92 13.47 -5.24 -5.28
N GLY A 93 13.35 -6.57 -5.20
CA GLY A 93 13.67 -7.36 -4.01
C GLY A 93 12.56 -7.37 -2.98
N ILE A 94 11.29 -7.20 -3.40
CA ILE A 94 10.11 -7.42 -2.57
C ILE A 94 9.74 -8.90 -2.60
N GLU A 95 9.52 -9.48 -1.43
CA GLU A 95 9.16 -10.88 -1.26
C GLU A 95 7.83 -11.02 -0.50
N ILE A 96 7.11 -12.11 -0.76
CA ILE A 96 5.90 -12.44 -0.03
C ILE A 96 6.25 -12.71 1.44
N GLY A 97 5.45 -12.17 2.37
CA GLY A 97 5.69 -12.26 3.81
C GLY A 97 6.52 -11.10 4.40
N MET A 98 7.09 -10.22 3.57
CA MET A 98 7.61 -8.92 4.03
C MET A 98 6.50 -8.09 4.66
N THR A 99 6.83 -7.21 5.60
CA THR A 99 5.91 -6.16 6.03
C THR A 99 5.79 -5.10 4.93
N GLY A 100 4.69 -4.33 4.93
CA GLY A 100 4.55 -3.24 3.97
C GLY A 100 5.62 -2.17 4.17
N ARG A 101 6.10 -1.95 5.41
CA ARG A 101 7.26 -1.07 5.65
C ARG A 101 8.51 -1.57 4.94
N GLU A 102 8.86 -2.85 5.08
CA GLU A 102 10.00 -3.44 4.38
C GLU A 102 9.87 -3.30 2.85
N ALA A 103 8.66 -3.52 2.32
CA ALA A 103 8.40 -3.36 0.89
C ALA A 103 8.56 -1.91 0.42
N VAL A 104 8.09 -0.92 1.20
CA VAL A 104 8.29 0.50 0.89
C VAL A 104 9.78 0.84 0.88
N GLU A 105 10.55 0.35 1.85
CA GLU A 105 12.01 0.57 1.89
C GLU A 105 12.69 0.04 0.62
N LYS A 106 12.28 -1.11 0.09
CA LYS A 106 12.78 -1.64 -1.20
C LYS A 106 12.47 -0.71 -2.37
N MET A 107 11.27 -0.11 -2.40
CA MET A 107 10.86 0.83 -3.45
C MET A 107 11.49 2.23 -3.32
N LEU A 108 12.06 2.57 -2.16
CA LEU A 108 12.74 3.85 -1.95
C LEU A 108 14.25 3.78 -2.21
N ARG A 109 14.86 2.59 -2.15
CA ARG A 109 16.29 2.41 -2.49
C ARG A 109 16.58 2.83 -3.93
N ASN A 110 17.74 3.48 -4.12
CA ASN A 110 18.28 3.86 -5.42
C ASN A 110 18.90 2.65 -6.13
#